data_AF-A0A2P4PC60-F1
#
_entry.id   AF-A0A2P4PC60-F1
#
_cell.length_a   1.000
_cell.length_b   1.000
_cell.length_c   1.000
_cell.angle_alpha   90.00
_cell.angle_beta   90.00
_cell.angle_gamma   90.00
#
_symmetry.space_group_name_H-M   'P 1'
#
loop_
_entity.id
_entity.type
_entity.pdbx_description
1 polymer ?
#
loop_
_entity_poly.entity_id
_entity_poly.type
_entity_poly.pdbx_seq_one_letter_code
_entity_poly.pdbx_strand_id
1 'polypeptide(L)'
;MNMKKGQRVIIFSITIICLIGLLYTFKSFRFSTSQETSKLTGFPIWYEIEKSEASIAWFGYLIIIIFCSTLASLIFTHNKSIPKVYISYFIFPDHPDYNHSSTLSTKFFNKILAYFSLFTFISDLALQILYPGKLWSSFDSFHSLLELIIILYLTFGQFKFFIFFICMKYIILVNLLTITLKWPLDAIWFKMQDLMLDFALVIIFLRIYIRTYLYIKNQDSSQFPEGNDPQEEFNSNTKFSKFTNQIILLPIAAFVHMFGTIATLFVHPTGDMIFMLSHAVSFLMYTFYIYLDTHYTTNISNFKNIVLPYTPTWKLL
;
A
#
# COMPACT_ATOMS: atom_id res chain seq x y z
N MET A 1 -10.86 24.23 3.27
CA MET A 1 -10.28 25.01 2.14
C MET A 1 -10.63 24.33 0.83
N ASN A 2 -11.47 24.94 -0.02
CA ASN A 2 -11.88 24.34 -1.30
C ASN A 2 -10.66 24.06 -2.19
N MET A 3 -10.41 22.78 -2.54
CA MET A 3 -9.36 22.41 -3.49
C MET A 3 -9.52 23.20 -4.79
N LYS A 4 -8.45 23.87 -5.23
CA LYS A 4 -8.43 24.63 -6.49
C LYS A 4 -8.76 23.69 -7.65
N LYS A 5 -9.53 24.15 -8.65
CA LYS A 5 -9.92 23.36 -9.84
C LYS A 5 -8.76 22.55 -10.45
N GLY A 6 -7.56 23.13 -10.53
CA GLY A 6 -6.37 22.44 -11.07
C GLY A 6 -5.93 21.20 -10.28
N GLN A 7 -6.13 21.14 -8.96
CA GLN A 7 -5.77 19.97 -8.14
C GLN A 7 -6.70 18.79 -8.41
N ARG A 8 -7.99 19.07 -8.66
CA ARG A 8 -8.97 18.04 -9.05
C ARG A 8 -8.63 17.46 -10.42
N VAL A 9 -8.15 18.29 -11.34
CA VAL A 9 -7.71 17.86 -12.68
C VAL A 9 -6.50 16.94 -12.59
N ILE A 10 -5.46 17.28 -11.82
CA ILE A 10 -4.26 16.44 -11.66
C ILE A 10 -4.62 15.05 -11.11
N ILE A 11 -5.42 15.01 -10.04
CA ILE A 11 -5.84 13.76 -9.41
C ILE A 11 -6.68 12.90 -10.37
N PHE A 12 -7.58 13.54 -11.11
CA PHE A 12 -8.43 12.86 -12.10
C PHE A 12 -7.60 12.29 -13.26
N SER A 13 -6.66 13.07 -13.79
CA SER A 13 -5.74 12.61 -14.84
C SER A 13 -4.90 11.41 -14.40
N ILE A 14 -4.36 11.43 -13.18
CA ILE A 14 -3.60 10.28 -12.64
C ILE A 14 -4.49 9.05 -12.51
N THR A 15 -5.73 9.23 -12.03
CA THR A 15 -6.68 8.11 -11.89
C THR A 15 -7.02 7.49 -13.25
N ILE A 16 -7.20 8.32 -14.29
CA ILE A 16 -7.40 7.84 -15.67
C ILE A 16 -6.17 7.11 -16.19
N ILE A 17 -4.97 7.64 -15.98
CA ILE A 17 -3.72 7.00 -16.43
C ILE A 17 -3.56 5.63 -15.78
N CYS A 18 -3.81 5.53 -14.47
CA CYS A 18 -3.81 4.27 -13.74
C CYS A 18 -4.85 3.28 -14.30
N LEU A 19 -6.06 3.74 -14.61
CA LEU A 19 -7.10 2.89 -15.18
C LEU A 19 -6.75 2.39 -16.59
N ILE A 20 -6.18 3.26 -17.44
CA ILE A 20 -5.68 2.88 -18.76
C ILE A 20 -4.53 1.88 -18.62
N GLY A 21 -3.62 2.11 -17.67
CA GLY A 21 -2.53 1.20 -17.32
C GLY A 21 -3.05 -0.19 -16.96
N LEU A 22 -4.02 -0.28 -16.06
CA LEU A 22 -4.70 -1.53 -15.69
C LEU A 22 -5.30 -2.25 -16.90
N LEU A 23 -6.01 -1.54 -17.79
CA LEU A 23 -6.59 -2.17 -18.98
C LEU A 23 -5.52 -2.65 -19.96
N TYR A 24 -4.40 -1.93 -20.07
CA TYR A 24 -3.30 -2.26 -20.96
C TYR A 24 -2.50 -3.48 -20.48
N THR A 25 -2.40 -3.70 -19.17
CA THR A 25 -1.60 -4.80 -18.61
C THR A 25 -2.13 -6.17 -19.03
N PHE A 26 -3.44 -6.32 -19.20
CA PHE A 26 -4.07 -7.56 -19.68
C PHE A 26 -3.90 -7.82 -21.18
N LYS A 27 -3.54 -6.82 -21.98
CA LYS A 27 -3.28 -7.00 -23.43
C LYS A 27 -2.06 -7.89 -23.69
N SER A 28 -1.10 -7.89 -22.77
CA SER A 28 0.16 -8.64 -22.89
C SER A 28 0.08 -10.06 -22.33
N PHE A 29 -1.05 -10.45 -21.75
CA PHE A 29 -1.20 -11.75 -21.12
C PHE A 29 -1.24 -12.87 -22.16
N ARG A 30 -0.30 -13.81 -22.08
CA ARG A 30 -0.26 -15.01 -22.95
C ARG A 30 -0.47 -16.24 -22.09
N PHE A 31 -1.42 -17.09 -22.45
CA PHE A 31 -1.66 -18.36 -21.76
C PHE A 31 -0.87 -19.49 -22.41
N SER A 32 -0.30 -20.36 -21.59
CA SER A 32 0.03 -21.71 -22.05
C SER A 32 -1.26 -22.47 -22.34
N THR A 33 -1.22 -23.34 -23.36
CA THR A 33 -2.36 -24.19 -23.75
C THR A 33 -2.65 -25.30 -22.74
N SER A 34 -1.71 -25.60 -21.83
CA SER A 34 -1.82 -26.68 -20.83
C SER A 34 -1.42 -26.18 -19.45
N GLN A 35 -2.25 -26.50 -18.45
CA GLN A 35 -2.01 -26.17 -17.05
C GLN A 35 -1.39 -27.37 -16.32
N GLU A 36 -0.21 -27.20 -15.73
CA GLU A 36 0.42 -28.22 -14.89
C GLU A 36 -0.26 -28.34 -13.53
N THR A 37 -0.06 -29.46 -12.84
CA THR A 37 -0.54 -29.68 -11.48
C THR A 37 0.62 -29.74 -10.48
N SER A 38 0.39 -29.19 -9.29
CA SER A 38 1.33 -29.29 -8.19
C SER A 38 1.55 -30.74 -7.80
N LYS A 39 2.82 -31.14 -7.71
CA LYS A 39 3.19 -32.47 -7.22
C LYS A 39 2.84 -32.67 -5.73
N LEU A 40 2.79 -31.59 -4.96
CA LEU A 40 2.51 -31.66 -3.52
C LEU A 40 1.01 -31.74 -3.23
N THR A 41 0.22 -30.88 -3.86
CA THR A 41 -1.19 -30.70 -3.51
C THR A 41 -2.15 -31.27 -4.55
N GLY A 42 -1.67 -31.60 -5.75
CA GLY A 42 -2.48 -32.02 -6.89
C GLY A 42 -3.27 -30.89 -7.56
N PHE A 43 -3.24 -29.67 -7.02
CA PHE A 43 -3.98 -28.54 -7.57
C PHE A 43 -3.29 -27.95 -8.81
N PRO A 44 -4.05 -27.41 -9.78
CA PRO A 44 -3.46 -26.78 -10.95
C PRO A 44 -2.62 -25.55 -10.58
N ILE A 45 -1.54 -25.31 -11.33
CA ILE A 45 -0.57 -24.23 -11.08
C ILE A 45 -0.89 -23.01 -11.97
N TRP A 46 -0.60 -21.81 -11.48
CA TRP A 46 -0.78 -20.54 -12.23
C TRP A 46 0.52 -19.82 -12.58
N TYR A 47 1.65 -20.37 -12.18
CA TYR A 47 2.97 -19.73 -12.21
C TYR A 47 4.04 -20.71 -12.66
N GLU A 48 5.04 -20.22 -13.37
CA GLU A 48 6.20 -21.02 -13.81
C GLU A 48 7.43 -20.56 -13.03
N ILE A 49 7.72 -21.24 -11.91
CA ILE A 49 8.92 -20.94 -11.15
C ILE A 49 10.11 -21.66 -11.79
N GLU A 50 11.10 -20.88 -12.21
CA GLU A 50 12.40 -21.40 -12.64
C GLU A 50 13.15 -22.03 -11.47
N LYS A 51 13.62 -23.27 -11.67
CA LYS A 51 14.21 -24.12 -10.63
C LYS A 51 15.73 -24.22 -10.73
N SER A 52 16.38 -23.28 -11.40
CA SER A 52 17.84 -23.21 -11.42
C SER A 52 18.39 -22.97 -10.00
N GLU A 53 19.61 -23.43 -9.70
CA GLU A 53 20.23 -23.16 -8.39
C GLU A 53 20.35 -21.65 -8.12
N ALA A 54 20.64 -20.87 -9.17
CA ALA A 54 20.73 -19.42 -9.09
C ALA A 54 19.38 -18.77 -8.74
N SER A 55 18.28 -19.21 -9.37
CA SER A 55 16.93 -18.69 -9.07
C SER A 55 16.49 -19.09 -7.67
N ILE A 56 16.77 -20.31 -7.22
CA ILE A 56 16.48 -20.75 -5.85
C ILE A 56 17.24 -19.89 -4.82
N ALA A 57 18.54 -19.65 -5.04
CA ALA A 57 19.33 -18.80 -4.16
C ALA A 57 18.82 -17.35 -4.14
N TRP A 58 18.43 -16.82 -5.30
CA TRP A 58 17.84 -15.49 -5.44
C TRP A 58 16.52 -15.35 -4.67
N PHE A 59 15.58 -16.28 -4.88
CA PHE A 59 14.30 -16.30 -4.16
C PHE A 59 14.51 -16.47 -2.65
N GLY A 60 15.43 -17.35 -2.24
CA GLY A 60 15.79 -17.52 -0.82
C GLY A 60 16.30 -16.23 -0.19
N TYR A 61 17.19 -15.51 -0.88
CA TYR A 61 17.70 -14.21 -0.42
C TYR A 61 16.58 -13.17 -0.25
N LEU A 62 15.68 -13.06 -1.24
CA LEU A 62 14.57 -12.11 -1.19
C LEU A 62 13.55 -12.44 -0.08
N ILE A 63 13.26 -13.73 0.15
CA ILE A 63 12.41 -14.17 1.27
C ILE A 63 13.03 -13.77 2.60
N ILE A 64 14.36 -13.92 2.77
CA ILE A 64 15.05 -13.49 3.99
C ILE A 64 14.92 -11.97 4.19
N ILE A 65 15.05 -11.17 3.13
CA ILE A 65 14.82 -9.71 3.21
C ILE A 65 13.39 -9.41 3.67
N ILE A 66 12.39 -10.03 3.04
CA ILE A 66 10.98 -9.83 3.38
C ILE A 66 10.72 -10.25 4.82
N PHE A 67 11.30 -11.36 5.29
CA PHE A 67 11.23 -11.82 6.67
C PHE A 67 11.82 -10.79 7.65
N CYS A 68 13.04 -10.32 7.41
CA CYS A 68 13.70 -9.32 8.25
C CYS A 68 12.90 -8.01 8.29
N SER A 69 12.40 -7.56 7.14
CA SER A 69 11.54 -6.38 7.02
C SER A 69 10.26 -6.54 7.83
N THR A 70 9.58 -7.68 7.67
CA THR A 70 8.35 -8.02 8.40
C THR A 70 8.60 -8.03 9.91
N LEU A 71 9.65 -8.71 10.37
CA LEU A 71 9.99 -8.77 11.80
C LEU A 71 10.27 -7.37 12.36
N ALA A 72 11.05 -6.55 11.66
CA ALA A 72 11.31 -5.17 12.05
C ALA A 72 10.02 -4.34 12.13
N SER A 73 9.13 -4.44 11.13
CA SER A 73 7.84 -3.74 11.11
C SER A 73 6.96 -4.09 12.32
N LEU A 74 6.92 -5.38 12.70
CA LEU A 74 6.16 -5.85 13.84
C LEU A 74 6.76 -5.33 15.16
N ILE A 75 8.09 -5.37 15.31
CA ILE A 75 8.79 -4.83 16.48
C ILE A 75 8.51 -3.34 16.65
N PHE A 76 8.65 -2.55 15.58
CA PHE A 76 8.45 -1.10 15.64
C PHE A 76 7.01 -0.71 15.95
N THR A 77 6.02 -1.52 15.55
CA THR A 77 4.59 -1.22 15.75
C THR A 77 4.01 -1.74 17.06
N HIS A 78 4.59 -2.78 17.65
CA HIS A 78 4.14 -3.35 18.93
C HIS A 78 4.78 -2.71 20.16
N ASN A 79 5.74 -1.79 19.99
CA ASN A 79 6.34 -1.08 21.10
C ASN A 79 5.28 -0.22 21.84
N LYS A 80 4.92 -0.62 23.07
CA LYS A 80 3.80 -0.03 23.84
C LYS A 80 4.09 1.41 24.29
N SER A 81 5.35 1.81 24.40
CA SER A 81 5.77 3.06 25.04
C SER A 81 6.18 4.17 24.07
N ILE A 82 5.81 4.09 22.78
CA ILE A 82 6.20 5.13 21.79
C ILE A 82 5.68 6.51 22.23
N PRO A 83 6.58 7.49 22.51
CA PRO A 83 6.18 8.83 22.89
C PRO A 83 5.37 9.55 21.81
N LYS A 84 4.38 10.35 22.24
CA LYS A 84 3.45 11.08 21.33
C LYS A 84 4.15 11.98 20.31
N VAL A 85 5.35 12.46 20.63
CA VAL A 85 6.15 13.35 19.77
C VAL A 85 6.64 12.65 18.50
N TYR A 86 6.78 11.32 18.50
CA TYR A 86 7.22 10.58 17.33
C TYR A 86 6.10 10.29 16.34
N ILE A 87 4.89 10.11 16.85
CA ILE A 87 3.76 9.55 16.12
C ILE A 87 3.08 10.60 15.25
N SER A 88 2.76 10.23 14.02
CA SER A 88 1.92 11.04 13.15
C SER A 88 0.43 10.93 13.47
N TYR A 89 -0.31 11.94 13.06
CA TYR A 89 -1.75 12.05 13.25
C TYR A 89 -2.41 12.35 11.91
N PHE A 90 -3.44 11.57 11.58
CA PHE A 90 -4.34 11.87 10.50
C PHE A 90 -5.28 13.01 10.91
N ILE A 91 -5.40 14.02 10.04
CA ILE A 91 -6.25 15.19 10.24
C ILE A 91 -7.23 15.38 9.08
N PHE A 92 -8.39 15.96 9.38
CA PHE A 92 -9.46 16.26 8.42
C PHE A 92 -9.75 17.77 8.39
N PRO A 93 -8.89 18.58 7.73
CA PRO A 93 -8.98 20.04 7.76
C PRO A 93 -10.21 20.61 7.02
N ASP A 94 -10.93 19.76 6.27
CA ASP A 94 -12.16 20.12 5.56
C ASP A 94 -13.44 19.63 6.28
N HIS A 95 -13.32 19.13 7.53
CA HIS A 95 -14.49 18.71 8.31
C HIS A 95 -15.33 19.95 8.72
N PRO A 96 -16.67 19.92 8.56
CA PRO A 96 -17.54 21.07 8.82
C PRO A 96 -17.51 21.56 10.28
N ASP A 97 -17.24 20.66 11.23
CA ASP A 97 -17.03 21.02 12.63
C ASP A 97 -15.55 21.33 12.91
N TYR A 98 -15.19 22.61 12.75
CA TYR A 98 -13.83 23.13 12.96
C TYR A 98 -13.29 22.88 14.39
N ASN A 99 -14.19 22.73 15.37
CA ASN A 99 -13.85 22.50 16.78
C ASN A 99 -13.63 21.03 17.15
N HIS A 100 -13.95 20.09 16.26
CA HIS A 100 -13.71 18.66 16.42
C HIS A 100 -12.99 18.10 15.20
N SER A 101 -11.81 18.64 14.88
CA SER A 101 -10.89 17.92 14.01
C SER A 101 -10.51 16.61 14.72
N SER A 102 -11.20 15.52 14.41
CA SER A 102 -10.91 14.20 14.96
C SER A 102 -9.50 13.81 14.51
N THR A 103 -8.52 14.00 15.38
CA THR A 103 -7.14 13.59 15.12
C THR A 103 -7.02 12.11 15.41
N LEU A 104 -6.58 11.34 14.42
CA LEU A 104 -6.44 9.89 14.55
C LEU A 104 -4.97 9.52 14.47
N SER A 105 -4.46 8.84 15.49
CA SER A 105 -3.07 8.40 15.49
C SER A 105 -2.79 7.40 14.36
N THR A 106 -1.62 7.50 13.72
CA THR A 106 -1.14 6.53 12.73
C THR A 106 -0.78 5.17 13.32
N LYS A 107 -0.76 5.00 14.66
CA LYS A 107 -0.40 3.72 15.30
C LYS A 107 -1.13 2.51 14.73
N PHE A 108 -2.44 2.65 14.54
CA PHE A 108 -3.26 1.56 14.02
C PHE A 108 -3.01 1.32 12.53
N PHE A 109 -2.83 2.38 11.74
CA PHE A 109 -2.40 2.26 10.34
C PHE A 109 -1.05 1.54 10.21
N ASN A 110 -0.05 1.90 11.02
CA ASN A 110 1.26 1.24 10.99
C ASN A 110 1.14 -0.25 11.36
N LYS A 111 0.26 -0.60 12.31
CA LYS A 111 -0.03 -2.00 12.63
C LYS A 111 -0.63 -2.75 11.45
N ILE A 112 -1.61 -2.16 10.76
CA ILE A 112 -2.18 -2.76 9.54
C ILE A 112 -1.08 -2.97 8.49
N LEU A 113 -0.21 -1.98 8.29
CA LEU A 113 0.89 -2.05 7.33
C LEU A 113 1.93 -3.13 7.71
N ALA A 114 2.19 -3.34 9.00
CA ALA A 114 3.03 -4.43 9.48
C ALA A 114 2.37 -5.80 9.27
N TYR A 115 1.06 -5.92 9.51
CA TYR A 115 0.32 -7.15 9.17
C TYR A 115 0.28 -7.40 7.67
N PHE A 116 0.20 -6.35 6.85
CA PHE A 116 0.27 -6.46 5.40
C PHE A 116 1.60 -7.08 4.97
N SER A 117 2.73 -6.61 5.53
CA SER A 117 4.04 -7.26 5.35
C SER A 117 4.04 -8.73 5.78
N LEU A 118 3.42 -9.06 6.92
CA LEU A 118 3.37 -10.42 7.44
C LEU A 118 2.60 -11.39 6.52
N PHE A 119 1.41 -11.02 6.06
CA PHE A 119 0.62 -11.90 5.20
C PHE A 119 1.22 -12.02 3.80
N THR A 120 1.92 -10.99 3.32
CA THR A 120 2.74 -11.10 2.09
C THR A 120 3.86 -12.11 2.26
N PHE A 121 4.62 -12.01 3.36
CA PHE A 121 5.67 -12.98 3.68
C PHE A 121 5.13 -14.41 3.73
N ILE A 122 3.98 -14.63 4.38
CA ILE A 122 3.34 -15.94 4.46
C ILE A 122 2.93 -16.43 3.06
N SER A 123 2.34 -15.56 2.23
CA SER A 123 1.95 -15.88 0.86
C SER A 123 3.15 -16.27 -0.01
N ASP A 124 4.22 -15.47 0.02
CA ASP A 124 5.45 -15.72 -0.74
C ASP A 124 6.16 -17.00 -0.28
N LEU A 125 6.20 -17.23 1.03
CA LEU A 125 6.76 -18.46 1.60
C LEU A 125 5.94 -19.69 1.19
N ALA A 126 4.60 -19.59 1.24
CA ALA A 126 3.72 -20.66 0.79
C ALA A 126 3.94 -20.97 -0.70
N LEU A 127 4.05 -19.93 -1.54
CA LEU A 127 4.31 -20.07 -2.97
C LEU A 127 5.60 -20.84 -3.24
N GLN A 128 6.70 -20.41 -2.61
CA GLN A 128 8.05 -20.86 -2.92
C GLN A 128 8.43 -22.19 -2.23
N ILE A 129 7.83 -22.50 -1.07
CA ILE A 129 8.12 -23.76 -0.35
C ILE A 129 7.09 -24.83 -0.70
N LEU A 130 5.80 -24.51 -0.62
CA LEU A 130 4.74 -25.50 -0.70
C LEU A 130 4.30 -25.77 -2.13
N TYR A 131 4.56 -24.85 -3.07
CA TYR A 131 4.06 -24.95 -4.44
C TYR A 131 2.58 -25.36 -4.50
N PRO A 132 1.66 -24.70 -3.78
CA PRO A 132 0.36 -25.32 -3.48
C PRO A 132 -0.61 -25.28 -4.67
N GLY A 133 -0.21 -24.76 -5.83
CA GLY A 133 -1.08 -24.57 -6.99
C GLY A 133 -2.15 -23.52 -6.68
N LYS A 134 -3.39 -23.73 -7.13
CA LYS A 134 -4.51 -22.80 -6.89
C LYS A 134 -4.78 -22.53 -5.40
N LEU A 135 -4.44 -23.46 -4.50
CA LEU A 135 -4.59 -23.25 -3.06
C LEU A 135 -3.77 -22.07 -2.54
N TRP A 136 -2.75 -21.64 -3.28
CA TRP A 136 -1.99 -20.42 -2.97
C TRP A 136 -2.90 -19.20 -2.84
N SER A 137 -3.95 -19.10 -3.67
CA SER A 137 -4.92 -17.99 -3.62
C SER A 137 -5.57 -17.80 -2.27
N SER A 138 -5.74 -18.85 -1.47
CA SER A 138 -6.30 -18.72 -0.12
C SER A 138 -5.36 -17.93 0.79
N PHE A 139 -4.04 -18.16 0.69
CA PHE A 139 -3.04 -17.41 1.45
C PHE A 139 -2.95 -15.97 0.95
N ASP A 140 -2.88 -15.82 -0.37
CA ASP A 140 -2.70 -14.53 -1.02
C ASP A 140 -3.94 -13.63 -0.90
N SER A 141 -5.14 -14.21 -0.80
CA SER A 141 -6.36 -13.45 -0.56
C SER A 141 -6.38 -12.71 0.79
N PHE A 142 -5.59 -13.13 1.77
CA PHE A 142 -5.40 -12.35 3.01
C PHE A 142 -4.48 -11.14 2.81
N HIS A 143 -3.49 -11.24 1.93
CA HIS A 143 -2.66 -10.11 1.51
C HIS A 143 -3.55 -9.04 0.86
N SER A 144 -4.31 -9.41 -0.17
CA SER A 144 -5.21 -8.48 -0.87
C SER A 144 -6.33 -7.95 0.05
N LEU A 145 -6.80 -8.75 1.02
CA LEU A 145 -7.74 -8.27 2.04
C LEU A 145 -7.15 -7.14 2.91
N LEU A 146 -5.86 -7.20 3.24
CA LEU A 146 -5.21 -6.14 4.02
C LEU A 146 -5.04 -4.87 3.20
N GLU A 147 -4.78 -4.96 1.90
CA GLU A 147 -4.81 -3.80 1.01
C GLU A 147 -6.17 -3.13 1.01
N LEU A 148 -7.24 -3.93 0.86
CA LEU A 148 -8.60 -3.43 0.94
C LEU A 148 -8.88 -2.76 2.30
N ILE A 149 -8.42 -3.34 3.40
CA ILE A 149 -8.52 -2.75 4.73
C ILE A 149 -7.79 -1.40 4.80
N ILE A 150 -6.57 -1.30 4.25
CA ILE A 150 -5.82 -0.04 4.18
C ILE A 150 -6.60 1.02 3.39
N ILE A 151 -7.09 0.66 2.20
CA ILE A 151 -7.89 1.52 1.33
C ILE A 151 -9.11 2.04 2.08
N LEU A 152 -9.89 1.15 2.70
CA LEU A 152 -11.10 1.52 3.43
C LEU A 152 -10.77 2.37 4.66
N TYR A 153 -9.72 2.02 5.42
CA TYR A 153 -9.30 2.78 6.59
C TYR A 153 -8.88 4.21 6.23
N LEU A 154 -8.09 4.39 5.17
CA LEU A 154 -7.64 5.71 4.71
C LEU A 154 -8.77 6.54 4.07
N THR A 155 -9.77 5.86 3.50
CA THR A 155 -10.96 6.52 2.92
C THR A 155 -11.92 7.00 4.00
N PHE A 156 -12.19 6.17 5.01
CA PHE A 156 -13.21 6.48 6.03
C PHE A 156 -12.64 7.08 7.31
N GLY A 157 -11.32 7.02 7.51
CA GLY A 157 -10.63 7.43 8.74
C GLY A 157 -10.81 6.47 9.92
N GLN A 158 -11.95 5.80 10.01
CA GLN A 158 -12.32 4.93 11.13
C GLN A 158 -12.94 3.62 10.66
N PHE A 159 -12.74 2.57 11.46
CA PHE A 159 -13.41 1.29 11.23
C PHE A 159 -14.90 1.38 11.59
N LYS A 160 -15.76 1.20 10.60
CA LYS A 160 -17.21 1.12 10.76
C LYS A 160 -17.67 -0.33 10.64
N PHE A 161 -18.78 -0.69 11.28
CA PHE A 161 -19.31 -2.05 11.25
C PHE A 161 -19.58 -2.56 9.81
N PHE A 162 -20.01 -1.69 8.89
CA PHE A 162 -20.20 -2.09 7.49
C PHE A 162 -18.90 -2.52 6.77
N ILE A 163 -17.73 -2.01 7.20
CA ILE A 163 -16.42 -2.37 6.61
C ILE A 163 -16.17 -3.87 6.80
N PHE A 164 -16.56 -4.44 7.93
CA PHE A 164 -16.49 -5.87 8.17
C PHE A 164 -17.27 -6.67 7.12
N PHE A 165 -18.49 -6.25 6.77
CA PHE A 165 -19.28 -6.93 5.73
C PHE A 165 -18.68 -6.78 4.34
N ILE A 166 -18.06 -5.64 4.01
CA ILE A 166 -17.36 -5.45 2.74
C ILE A 166 -16.19 -6.44 2.66
N CYS A 167 -15.36 -6.51 3.70
CA CYS A 167 -14.24 -7.45 3.80
C CYS A 167 -14.69 -8.92 3.68
N MET A 168 -15.75 -9.30 4.39
CA MET A 168 -16.32 -10.66 4.33
C MET A 168 -16.87 -11.00 2.95
N LYS A 169 -17.57 -10.07 2.30
CA LYS A 169 -18.07 -10.28 0.93
C LYS A 169 -16.93 -10.43 -0.07
N TYR A 170 -15.90 -9.59 0.06
CA TYR A 170 -14.72 -9.61 -0.79
C TYR A 170 -14.00 -10.97 -0.71
N ILE A 171 -13.66 -11.44 0.50
CA ILE A 171 -12.91 -12.70 0.66
C ILE A 171 -13.70 -13.91 0.13
N ILE A 172 -15.02 -13.94 0.36
CA ILE A 172 -15.90 -14.99 -0.15
C ILE A 172 -15.96 -14.94 -1.68
N LEU A 173 -16.15 -13.76 -2.26
CA LEU A 173 -16.28 -13.58 -3.71
C LEU A 173 -14.99 -13.98 -4.44
N VAL A 174 -13.83 -13.51 -3.96
CA VAL A 174 -12.53 -13.81 -4.57
C VAL A 174 -12.31 -15.32 -4.59
N ASN A 175 -12.43 -15.98 -3.44
CA ASN A 175 -12.20 -17.43 -3.34
C ASN A 175 -13.25 -18.24 -4.12
N LEU A 176 -14.53 -17.86 -4.09
CA LEU A 176 -15.59 -18.55 -4.82
C LEU A 176 -15.36 -18.49 -6.34
N LEU A 177 -15.05 -17.31 -6.88
CA LEU A 177 -14.79 -17.15 -8.31
C LEU A 177 -13.51 -17.88 -8.72
N THR A 178 -12.46 -17.82 -7.91
CA THR A 178 -11.23 -18.59 -8.13
C THR A 178 -11.47 -20.10 -8.21
N ILE A 179 -12.35 -20.65 -7.35
CA ILE A 179 -12.67 -22.08 -7.35
C ILE A 179 -13.55 -22.47 -8.54
N THR A 180 -14.51 -21.62 -8.90
CA THR A 180 -15.54 -21.93 -9.90
C THR A 180 -15.09 -21.68 -11.34
N LEU A 181 -14.21 -20.70 -11.56
CA LEU A 181 -13.69 -20.40 -12.88
C LEU A 181 -12.68 -21.47 -13.33
N LYS A 182 -12.73 -21.77 -14.62
CA LYS A 182 -11.78 -22.69 -15.26
C LYS A 182 -10.58 -21.93 -15.78
N TRP A 183 -9.45 -22.63 -15.92
CA TRP A 183 -8.29 -22.08 -16.59
C TRP A 183 -8.65 -21.58 -18.00
N PRO A 184 -8.21 -20.37 -18.40
CA PRO A 184 -7.36 -19.44 -17.64
C PRO A 184 -8.08 -18.36 -16.82
N LEU A 185 -9.42 -18.34 -16.82
CA LEU A 185 -10.22 -17.25 -16.28
C LEU A 185 -10.08 -17.07 -14.77
N ASP A 186 -9.80 -18.15 -14.03
CA ASP A 186 -9.51 -18.12 -12.61
C ASP A 186 -8.24 -17.31 -12.29
N ALA A 187 -7.16 -17.54 -13.02
CA ALA A 187 -5.91 -16.82 -12.84
C ALA A 187 -6.05 -15.34 -13.27
N ILE A 188 -6.78 -15.07 -14.35
CA ILE A 188 -7.08 -13.69 -14.78
C ILE A 188 -7.87 -12.96 -13.70
N TRP A 189 -8.95 -13.58 -13.21
CA TRP A 189 -9.79 -13.01 -12.16
C TRP A 189 -8.97 -12.68 -10.92
N PHE A 190 -8.18 -13.66 -10.46
CA PHE A 190 -7.39 -13.51 -9.25
C PHE A 190 -6.31 -12.42 -9.38
N LYS A 191 -5.65 -12.30 -10.53
CA LYS A 191 -4.69 -11.23 -10.79
C LYS A 191 -5.35 -9.87 -11.01
N MET A 192 -6.55 -9.83 -11.61
CA MET A 192 -7.28 -8.59 -11.88
C MET A 192 -7.75 -7.92 -10.59
N GLN A 193 -8.33 -8.69 -9.68
CA GLN A 193 -8.80 -8.13 -8.41
C GLN A 193 -7.61 -7.57 -7.58
N ASP A 194 -6.46 -8.24 -7.64
CA ASP A 194 -5.24 -7.85 -6.92
C ASP A 194 -4.67 -6.55 -7.50
N LEU A 195 -4.48 -6.50 -8.82
CA LEU A 195 -4.05 -5.28 -9.51
C LEU A 195 -5.00 -4.09 -9.27
N MET A 196 -6.32 -4.33 -9.18
CA MET A 196 -7.25 -3.25 -8.89
C MET A 196 -6.99 -2.61 -7.51
N LEU A 197 -6.62 -3.42 -6.51
CA LEU A 197 -6.29 -2.94 -5.17
C LEU A 197 -4.93 -2.23 -5.15
N ASP A 198 -3.93 -2.78 -5.84
CA ASP A 198 -2.63 -2.15 -6.06
C ASP A 198 -2.75 -0.73 -6.63
N PHE A 199 -3.47 -0.58 -7.74
CA PHE A 199 -3.70 0.71 -8.37
C PHE A 199 -4.46 1.67 -7.44
N ALA A 200 -5.45 1.16 -6.69
CA ALA A 200 -6.20 1.96 -5.72
C ALA A 200 -5.29 2.47 -4.59
N LEU A 201 -4.38 1.64 -4.07
CA LEU A 201 -3.39 2.02 -3.06
C LEU A 201 -2.45 3.12 -3.57
N VAL A 202 -1.89 2.97 -4.77
CA VAL A 202 -1.03 4.00 -5.39
C VAL A 202 -1.76 5.34 -5.47
N ILE A 203 -3.01 5.33 -5.96
CA ILE A 203 -3.82 6.54 -6.10
C ILE A 203 -4.08 7.18 -4.73
N ILE A 204 -4.47 6.39 -3.72
CA ILE A 204 -4.79 6.90 -2.39
C ILE A 204 -3.56 7.49 -1.71
N PHE A 205 -2.43 6.77 -1.71
CA PHE A 205 -1.21 7.27 -1.11
C PHE A 205 -0.68 8.53 -1.80
N LEU A 206 -0.77 8.59 -3.14
CA LEU A 206 -0.37 9.78 -3.87
C LEU A 206 -1.28 10.97 -3.56
N ARG A 207 -2.59 10.75 -3.45
CA ARG A 207 -3.54 11.81 -3.03
C ARG A 207 -3.22 12.32 -1.63
N ILE A 208 -2.94 11.43 -0.67
CA ILE A 208 -2.55 11.78 0.70
C ILE A 208 -1.25 12.59 0.69
N TYR A 209 -0.24 12.13 -0.05
CA TYR A 209 1.03 12.83 -0.19
C TYR A 209 0.85 14.25 -0.73
N ILE A 210 0.20 14.39 -1.89
CA ILE A 210 -0.02 15.70 -2.53
C ILE A 210 -0.79 16.64 -1.60
N ARG A 211 -1.85 16.14 -0.95
CA ARG A 211 -2.68 16.97 -0.07
C ARG A 211 -1.96 17.38 1.20
N THR A 212 -1.16 16.47 1.77
CA THR A 212 -0.32 16.79 2.95
C THR A 212 0.75 17.81 2.58
N TYR A 213 1.46 17.60 1.46
CA TYR A 213 2.44 18.56 0.95
C TYR A 213 1.86 19.96 0.77
N LEU A 214 0.70 20.05 0.12
CA LEU A 214 0.02 21.32 -0.13
C LEU A 214 -0.47 21.96 1.17
N TYR A 215 -0.99 21.17 2.11
CA TYR A 215 -1.44 21.68 3.41
C TYR A 215 -0.28 22.33 4.17
N ILE A 216 0.83 21.62 4.30
CA ILE A 216 2.01 22.14 5.00
C ILE A 216 2.55 23.39 4.27
N LYS A 217 2.65 23.33 2.93
CA LYS A 217 3.16 24.46 2.12
C LYS A 217 2.32 25.72 2.31
N ASN A 218 1.00 25.56 2.38
CA ASN A 218 0.08 26.68 2.56
C ASN A 218 0.11 27.23 4.00
N GLN A 219 0.30 26.37 5.02
CA GLN A 219 0.48 26.82 6.40
C GLN A 219 1.72 27.71 6.54
N ASP A 220 2.86 27.30 5.97
CA ASP A 220 4.08 28.09 5.97
C ASP A 220 3.86 29.44 5.28
N SER A 221 3.16 29.49 4.14
CA SER A 221 2.87 30.76 3.44
C SER A 221 1.92 31.72 4.18
N SER A 222 1.12 31.21 5.11
CA SER A 222 0.13 32.00 5.87
C SER A 222 0.65 32.52 7.22
N GLN A 223 1.84 32.08 7.64
CA GLN A 223 2.46 32.49 8.91
C GLN A 223 3.50 33.61 8.76
N PHE A 224 3.76 34.10 7.54
CA PHE A 224 4.58 35.29 7.31
C PHE A 224 3.69 36.52 7.05
N PRO A 225 3.46 37.41 8.03
CA PRO A 225 3.30 38.81 7.69
C PRO A 225 4.63 39.28 7.05
N GLU A 226 4.56 40.13 6.04
CA GLU A 226 5.72 40.84 5.48
C GLU A 226 6.43 41.60 6.61
N GLY A 227 7.39 40.95 7.25
CA GLY A 227 8.14 41.46 8.39
C GLY A 227 9.58 41.00 8.24
N ASN A 228 10.44 41.95 7.88
CA ASN A 228 11.85 41.76 7.61
C ASN A 228 12.59 41.21 8.83
N ASP A 229 12.94 39.91 8.84
CA ASP A 229 14.10 39.41 9.59
C ASP A 229 14.79 38.26 8.84
N PRO A 230 15.99 38.45 8.27
CA PRO A 230 16.62 37.47 7.37
C PRO A 230 17.24 36.23 8.06
N GLN A 231 17.09 36.06 9.37
CA GLN A 231 17.77 35.00 10.12
C GLN A 231 16.93 33.75 10.41
N GLU A 232 15.61 33.76 10.22
CA GLU A 232 14.74 32.58 10.48
C GLU A 232 14.39 31.73 9.24
N GLU A 233 14.64 32.22 8.03
CA GLU A 233 14.29 31.50 6.78
C GLU A 233 15.08 30.20 6.55
N PHE A 234 16.26 30.03 7.16
CA PHE A 234 17.12 28.88 6.88
C PHE A 234 16.69 27.57 7.57
N ASN A 235 15.78 27.64 8.55
CA ASN A 235 15.39 26.49 9.37
C ASN A 235 13.97 25.95 9.11
N SER A 236 13.08 26.70 8.45
CA SER A 236 11.72 26.24 8.13
C SER A 236 11.70 25.35 6.90
N ASN A 237 12.38 25.74 5.82
CA ASN A 237 12.47 25.02 4.55
C ASN A 237 13.10 23.61 4.68
N THR A 238 14.13 23.48 5.52
CA THR A 238 14.81 22.19 5.77
C THR A 238 13.96 21.23 6.62
N LYS A 239 13.06 21.76 7.46
CA LYS A 239 12.13 20.97 8.28
C LYS A 239 10.89 20.53 7.49
N PHE A 240 10.36 21.41 6.63
CA PHE A 240 9.28 21.15 5.66
C PHE A 240 9.59 19.95 4.75
N SER A 241 10.81 19.91 4.24
CA SER A 241 11.30 18.84 3.36
C SER A 241 11.31 17.48 4.07
N LYS A 242 11.82 17.39 5.30
CA LYS A 242 12.07 16.11 5.99
C LYS A 242 10.80 15.28 6.27
N PHE A 243 9.72 15.89 6.73
CA PHE A 243 8.48 15.15 7.03
C PHE A 243 7.71 14.75 5.76
N THR A 244 7.64 15.64 4.78
CA THR A 244 7.04 15.35 3.47
C THR A 244 7.79 14.20 2.77
N ASN A 245 9.13 14.18 2.88
CA ASN A 245 9.97 13.11 2.34
C ASN A 245 9.74 11.76 3.04
N GLN A 246 9.19 11.72 4.26
CA GLN A 246 8.78 10.46 4.87
C GLN A 246 7.51 9.93 4.21
N ILE A 247 6.50 10.78 4.00
CA ILE A 247 5.19 10.35 3.46
C ILE A 247 5.30 9.88 2.00
N ILE A 248 6.23 10.43 1.22
CA ILE A 248 6.46 10.01 -0.18
C ILE A 248 6.86 8.53 -0.31
N LEU A 249 7.36 7.90 0.76
CA LEU A 249 7.71 6.49 0.76
C LEU A 249 6.48 5.61 0.49
N LEU A 250 5.30 6.00 0.97
CA LEU A 250 4.06 5.22 0.79
C LEU A 250 3.67 5.07 -0.69
N PRO A 251 3.50 6.16 -1.48
CA PRO A 251 3.16 6.01 -2.90
C PRO A 251 4.27 5.38 -3.72
N ILE A 252 5.56 5.59 -3.37
CA ILE A 252 6.67 4.93 -4.06
C ILE A 252 6.65 3.42 -3.80
N ALA A 253 6.49 2.99 -2.55
CA ALA A 253 6.40 1.58 -2.18
C ALA A 253 5.23 0.89 -2.89
N ALA A 254 4.03 1.49 -2.86
CA ALA A 254 2.87 0.96 -3.57
C ALA A 254 3.09 0.88 -5.09
N PHE A 255 3.78 1.85 -5.68
CA PHE A 255 4.08 1.81 -7.11
C PHE A 255 5.07 0.69 -7.47
N VAL A 256 6.10 0.50 -6.65
CA VAL A 256 7.07 -0.61 -6.82
C VAL A 256 6.35 -1.95 -6.66
N HIS A 257 5.49 -2.09 -5.64
CA HIS A 257 4.65 -3.27 -5.43
C HIS A 257 3.81 -3.62 -6.66
N MET A 258 2.98 -2.67 -7.11
CA MET A 258 2.14 -2.79 -8.31
C MET A 258 2.94 -3.13 -9.56
N PHE A 259 4.14 -2.53 -9.73
CA PHE A 259 5.01 -2.85 -10.86
C PHE A 259 5.46 -4.31 -10.85
N GLY A 260 5.78 -4.85 -9.67
CA GLY A 260 6.04 -6.27 -9.46
C GLY A 260 4.86 -7.14 -9.88
N THR A 261 3.64 -6.82 -9.42
CA THR A 261 2.42 -7.56 -9.76
C THR A 261 2.17 -7.57 -11.27
N ILE A 262 2.36 -6.43 -11.94
CA ILE A 262 2.28 -6.32 -13.41
C ILE A 262 3.33 -7.21 -14.09
N ALA A 263 4.54 -7.33 -13.53
CA ALA A 263 5.59 -8.16 -14.10
C ALA A 263 5.18 -9.64 -14.18
N THR A 264 4.35 -10.14 -13.24
CA THR A 264 3.82 -11.52 -13.28
C THR A 264 2.89 -11.81 -14.46
N LEU A 265 2.40 -10.78 -15.17
CA LEU A 265 1.53 -10.96 -16.34
C LEU A 265 2.32 -11.39 -17.58
N PHE A 266 3.62 -11.09 -17.60
CA PHE A 266 4.54 -11.64 -18.58
C PHE A 266 4.94 -13.03 -18.07
N VAL A 267 4.15 -14.06 -18.41
CA VAL A 267 4.34 -15.47 -18.00
C VAL A 267 5.72 -15.96 -18.47
N HIS A 268 6.74 -15.64 -17.67
CA HIS A 268 8.15 -15.89 -17.90
C HIS A 268 8.85 -15.86 -16.54
N PRO A 269 9.86 -16.70 -16.28
CA PRO A 269 10.61 -16.71 -15.02
C PRO A 269 11.12 -15.34 -14.55
N THR A 270 11.47 -14.47 -15.49
CA THR A 270 11.91 -13.09 -15.23
C THR A 270 10.81 -12.25 -14.59
N GLY A 271 9.54 -12.48 -14.94
CA GLY A 271 8.39 -11.80 -14.32
C GLY A 271 8.30 -12.10 -12.83
N ASP A 272 8.44 -13.37 -12.45
CA ASP A 272 8.42 -13.81 -11.05
C ASP A 272 9.64 -13.29 -10.26
N MET A 273 10.81 -13.20 -10.91
CA MET A 273 11.99 -12.58 -10.30
C MET A 273 11.79 -11.08 -10.03
N ILE A 274 11.22 -10.34 -10.99
CA ILE A 274 10.90 -8.92 -10.84
C ILE A 274 9.85 -8.72 -9.75
N PHE A 275 8.82 -9.58 -9.72
CA PHE A 275 7.78 -9.58 -8.68
C PHE A 275 8.39 -9.71 -7.28
N MET A 276 9.17 -10.76 -7.03
CA MET A 276 9.78 -11.01 -5.73
C MET A 276 10.73 -9.88 -5.30
N LEU A 277 11.51 -9.33 -6.24
CA LEU A 277 12.40 -8.20 -5.95
C LEU A 277 11.59 -6.95 -5.59
N SER A 278 10.54 -6.66 -6.35
CA SER A 278 9.67 -5.50 -6.14
C SER A 278 8.94 -5.58 -4.80
N HIS A 279 8.47 -6.77 -4.42
CA HIS A 279 7.90 -7.02 -3.09
C HIS A 279 8.93 -6.75 -1.99
N ALA A 280 10.12 -7.35 -2.07
CA ALA A 280 11.18 -7.13 -1.09
C ALA A 280 11.52 -5.64 -0.90
N VAL A 281 11.65 -4.90 -2.01
CA VAL A 281 11.93 -3.46 -1.99
C VAL A 281 10.74 -2.67 -1.39
N SER A 282 9.52 -2.96 -1.82
CA SER A 282 8.30 -2.29 -1.34
C SER A 282 8.13 -2.46 0.17
N PHE A 283 8.24 -3.69 0.69
CA PHE A 283 8.09 -3.95 2.12
C PHE A 283 9.23 -3.36 2.93
N LEU A 284 10.46 -3.30 2.41
CA LEU A 284 11.54 -2.52 3.06
C LEU A 284 11.17 -1.03 3.18
N MET A 285 10.60 -0.44 2.13
CA MET A 285 10.16 0.96 2.15
C MET A 285 9.01 1.19 3.14
N TYR A 286 8.02 0.28 3.20
CA TYR A 286 6.96 0.35 4.20
C TYR A 286 7.49 0.24 5.64
N THR A 287 8.41 -0.70 5.88
CA THR A 287 9.08 -0.84 7.19
C THR A 287 9.89 0.40 7.55
N PHE A 288 10.60 0.99 6.58
CA PHE A 288 11.34 2.22 6.79
C PHE A 288 10.42 3.40 7.09
N TYR A 289 9.27 3.51 6.41
CA TYR A 289 8.23 4.47 6.75
C TYR A 289 7.74 4.30 8.19
N ILE A 290 7.44 3.07 8.61
CA ILE A 290 7.01 2.75 9.98
C ILE A 290 8.08 3.17 10.98
N TYR A 291 9.36 2.86 10.70
CA TYR A 291 10.48 3.24 11.55
C TYR A 291 10.54 4.77 11.72
N LEU A 292 10.51 5.53 10.63
CA LEU A 292 10.50 7.00 10.68
C LEU A 292 9.28 7.55 11.44
N ASP A 293 8.12 6.90 11.32
CA ASP A 293 6.90 7.31 12.02
C ASP A 293 6.91 7.02 13.51
N THR A 294 7.75 6.09 13.96
CA THR A 294 7.77 5.63 15.35
C THR A 294 9.02 6.05 16.11
N HIS A 295 10.11 6.41 15.42
CA HIS A 295 11.42 6.67 16.04
C HIS A 295 12.02 8.05 15.70
N TYR A 296 11.53 8.74 14.67
CA TYR A 296 12.09 10.05 14.29
C TYR A 296 11.23 11.19 14.84
N THR A 297 11.77 12.11 15.62
CA THR A 297 11.04 13.34 15.99
C THR A 297 11.10 14.35 14.85
N THR A 298 10.02 15.09 14.63
CA THR A 298 10.14 16.42 14.02
C THR A 298 10.42 17.41 15.14
N ASN A 299 11.48 18.21 15.00
CA ASN A 299 11.92 19.20 16.00
C ASN A 299 11.00 20.43 16.10
N ILE A 300 9.68 20.25 15.89
CA ILE A 300 8.68 21.31 15.82
C ILE A 300 7.61 21.06 16.89
N SER A 301 7.15 22.14 17.51
CA SER A 301 5.96 22.24 18.35
C SER A 301 4.64 21.83 17.65
N ASN A 302 4.68 21.53 16.35
CA ASN A 302 3.53 21.09 15.56
C ASN A 302 3.58 19.57 15.39
N PHE A 303 2.50 18.91 15.80
CA PHE A 303 2.27 17.48 15.58
C PHE A 303 2.47 17.12 14.08
N LYS A 304 3.08 15.96 13.81
CA LYS A 304 3.22 15.39 12.46
C LYS A 304 1.84 15.09 11.87
N ASN A 305 1.30 16.00 11.07
CA ASN A 305 -0.08 15.90 10.59
C ASN A 305 -0.13 15.40 9.14
N ILE A 306 -0.78 14.26 8.93
CA ILE A 306 -1.06 13.68 7.61
C ILE A 306 -2.50 14.01 7.24
N VAL A 307 -2.71 14.59 6.05
CA VAL A 307 -4.01 15.11 5.65
C VAL A 307 -4.80 14.06 4.87
N LEU A 308 -5.85 13.51 5.48
CA LEU A 308 -6.73 12.54 4.83
C LEU A 308 -7.92 13.21 4.12
N PRO A 309 -8.23 12.84 2.86
CA PRO A 309 -9.37 13.37 2.11
C PRO A 309 -10.65 13.28 2.94
N TYR A 310 -11.32 14.41 3.16
CA TYR A 310 -12.64 14.39 3.78
C TYR A 310 -13.66 14.02 2.70
N THR A 311 -14.27 12.85 2.83
CA THR A 311 -15.36 12.38 1.97
C THR A 311 -16.69 12.45 2.73
N PRO A 312 -17.38 13.62 2.77
CA PRO A 312 -18.66 13.77 3.46
C PRO A 312 -19.78 12.91 2.85
N THR A 313 -19.61 12.49 1.59
CA THR A 313 -20.63 11.81 0.79
C THR A 313 -20.91 10.37 1.18
N TRP A 314 -20.17 9.79 2.14
CA TRP A 314 -20.42 8.43 2.66
C TRP A 314 -20.84 8.41 4.13
N LYS A 315 -21.57 9.45 4.57
CA LYS A 315 -22.57 9.26 5.62
C LYS A 315 -23.67 8.34 5.05
N LEU A 316 -23.39 7.04 4.99
CA LEU A 316 -24.46 6.05 5.04
C LEU A 316 -25.17 6.31 6.36
N LEU A 317 -26.39 6.87 6.22
CA LEU A 317 -27.38 7.11 7.25
C LEU A 317 -27.48 5.95 8.24
#